data_AF-A0A1Q3HGR0-F1
#
_entry.id   AF-A0A1Q3HGR0-F1
#
_cell.length_a   1.000
_cell.length_b   1.000
_cell.length_c   1.000
_cell.angle_alpha   90.00
_cell.angle_beta   90.00
_cell.angle_gamma   90.00
#
_symmetry.space_group_name_H-M   'P 1'
#
loop_
_entity.id
_entity.type
_entity.pdbx_description
1 polymer ?
#
loop_
_entity_poly.entity_id
_entity_poly.type
_entity_poly.pdbx_seq_one_letter_code
_entity_poly.pdbx_strand_id
1 'polypeptide(L)'
;MDTLLPFFQAAAPLMAGALSGMMFKTFVYPMVLARLGSLAGLVNSRGNRLMGLLFVAVPLGLAVLCHSSNAEKTLAWLQAHPGLLSPVQPTPFLLQVTFHAAAFYCAFLLAAFPDPSPRGQVRPE
;
A
#
# COMPACT_ATOMS: atom_id res chain seq x y z
N MET A 1 19.06 21.46 -11.54
CA MET A 1 17.62 21.14 -11.57
C MET A 1 17.38 19.63 -11.63
N ASP A 2 18.44 18.81 -11.50
CA ASP A 2 18.46 17.39 -11.86
C ASP A 2 18.01 16.45 -10.73
N THR A 3 17.87 16.97 -9.51
CA THR A 3 17.37 16.22 -8.33
C THR A 3 15.86 16.29 -8.14
N LEU A 4 15.17 17.22 -8.79
CA LEU A 4 13.73 17.39 -8.64
C LEU A 4 12.93 16.35 -9.44
N LEU A 5 13.39 16.03 -10.66
CA LEU A 5 12.72 15.04 -11.52
C LEU A 5 12.61 13.65 -10.87
N PRO A 6 13.68 13.05 -10.32
CA PRO A 6 13.59 11.74 -9.65
C PRO A 6 12.78 11.82 -8.35
N PHE A 7 12.82 12.96 -7.64
CA PHE A 7 11.99 13.18 -6.47
C PHE A 7 10.50 13.19 -6.82
N PHE A 8 10.09 13.93 -7.84
CA PHE A 8 8.70 13.94 -8.30
C PHE A 8 8.24 12.58 -8.81
N GLN A 9 9.12 11.83 -9.47
CA GLN A 9 8.80 10.49 -9.96
C GLN A 9 8.57 9.49 -8.81
N ALA A 10 9.33 9.61 -7.72
CA ALA A 10 9.10 8.82 -6.50
C ALA A 10 7.88 9.31 -5.69
N ALA A 11 7.64 10.62 -5.66
CA ALA A 11 6.54 11.23 -4.91
C ALA A 11 5.18 11.04 -5.59
N ALA A 12 5.12 10.99 -6.92
CA ALA A 12 3.88 10.83 -7.68
C ALA A 12 3.03 9.60 -7.27
N PRO A 13 3.57 8.37 -7.20
CA PRO A 13 2.78 7.21 -6.75
C PRO A 13 2.34 7.35 -5.29
N LEU A 14 3.17 7.95 -4.43
CA LEU A 14 2.83 8.20 -3.03
C LEU A 14 1.67 9.18 -2.90
N MET A 15 1.71 10.32 -3.60
CA MET A 15 0.63 11.30 -3.59
C MET A 15 -0.67 10.72 -4.17
N ALA A 16 -0.57 10.03 -5.31
CA ALA A 16 -1.73 9.38 -5.93
C ALA A 16 -2.36 8.33 -5.01
N GLY A 17 -1.54 7.53 -4.34
CA GLY A 17 -1.98 6.55 -3.35
C GLY A 17 -2.65 7.21 -2.15
N ALA A 18 -2.00 8.22 -1.56
CA ALA A 18 -2.54 8.95 -0.41
C ALA A 18 -3.88 9.61 -0.71
N LEU A 19 -3.99 10.33 -1.84
CA LEU A 19 -5.24 10.97 -2.27
C LEU A 19 -6.34 9.92 -2.49
N SER A 20 -6.02 8.83 -3.20
CA SER A 20 -6.96 7.75 -3.45
C SER A 20 -7.42 7.07 -2.15
N GLY A 21 -6.50 6.87 -1.20
CA GLY A 21 -6.79 6.28 0.11
C GLY A 21 -7.68 7.19 0.97
N MET A 22 -7.42 8.50 0.97
CA MET A 22 -8.28 9.48 1.65
C MET A 22 -9.68 9.51 1.05
N MET A 23 -9.80 9.50 -0.29
CA MET A 23 -11.10 9.44 -0.95
C MET A 23 -11.84 8.14 -0.65
N PHE A 24 -11.13 7.00 -0.66
CA PHE A 24 -11.70 5.71 -0.27
C PHE A 24 -12.24 5.75 1.16
N LYS A 25 -11.44 6.22 2.11
CA LYS A 25 -11.82 6.34 3.53
C LYS A 25 -13.05 7.24 3.73
N THR A 26 -13.12 8.34 2.98
CA THR A 26 -14.18 9.34 3.12
C THR A 26 -15.49 8.92 2.47
N PHE A 27 -15.43 8.39 1.25
CA PHE A 27 -16.62 8.14 0.44
C PHE A 27 -17.01 6.67 0.37
N VAL A 28 -16.04 5.77 0.18
CA VAL A 28 -16.32 4.35 -0.12
C VAL A 28 -16.44 3.52 1.17
N TYR A 29 -15.53 3.73 2.12
CA TYR A 29 -15.49 2.99 3.38
C TYR A 29 -16.80 3.04 4.18
N PRO A 30 -17.48 4.20 4.39
CA PRO A 30 -18.77 4.21 5.08
C PRO A 30 -19.85 3.45 4.32
N MET A 31 -19.88 3.50 2.98
CA MET A 31 -20.82 2.70 2.18
C MET A 31 -20.58 1.20 2.33
N VAL A 32 -19.32 0.77 2.35
CA VAL A 32 -18.94 -0.63 2.56
C VAL A 32 -19.35 -1.10 3.95
N LEU A 33 -19.08 -0.30 5.00
CA LEU A 33 -19.49 -0.63 6.36
C LEU A 33 -21.02 -0.71 6.50
N ALA A 34 -21.76 0.22 5.89
CA ALA A 34 -23.22 0.20 5.90
C ALA A 34 -23.79 -1.07 5.26
N ARG A 35 -23.16 -1.56 4.17
CA ARG A 35 -23.55 -2.82 3.52
C ARG A 35 -23.18 -4.07 4.32
N LEU A 36 -22.12 -4.01 5.12
CA LEU A 36 -21.66 -5.13 5.95
C LEU A 36 -22.50 -5.34 7.22
N GLY A 37 -23.27 -4.33 7.64
CA GLY A 37 -24.20 -4.43 8.77
C GLY A 37 -23.51 -4.91 10.05
N SER A 38 -23.94 -6.05 10.58
CA SER A 38 -23.40 -6.65 11.82
C SER A 38 -21.92 -7.04 11.72
N LEU A 39 -21.38 -7.25 10.52
CA LEU A 39 -19.96 -7.59 10.31
C LEU A 39 -19.03 -6.38 10.42
N ALA A 40 -19.56 -5.15 10.47
CA ALA A 40 -18.76 -3.93 10.62
C ALA A 40 -17.88 -3.93 11.87
N GLY A 41 -18.35 -4.57 12.96
CA GLY A 41 -17.57 -4.74 14.20
C GLY A 41 -16.36 -5.67 14.03
N LEU A 42 -16.48 -6.72 13.21
CA LEU A 42 -15.37 -7.63 12.88
C LEU A 42 -14.31 -6.93 12.03
N VAL A 43 -14.74 -6.13 11.04
CA VAL A 43 -13.83 -5.35 10.18
C VAL A 43 -13.06 -4.29 10.98
N ASN A 44 -13.64 -3.75 12.04
CA ASN A 44 -12.99 -2.79 12.94
C ASN A 44 -12.26 -3.44 14.14
N SER A 45 -12.20 -4.77 14.18
CA SER A 45 -11.52 -5.48 15.26
C SER A 45 -10.02 -5.17 15.32
N ARG A 46 -9.42 -5.33 16.51
CA ARG A 46 -7.97 -5.18 16.70
C ARG A 46 -7.17 -6.14 15.81
N GLY A 47 -7.69 -7.35 15.60
CA GLY A 47 -7.07 -8.34 14.71
C GLY A 47 -7.03 -7.85 13.27
N ASN A 48 -8.11 -7.25 12.79
CA ASN A 48 -8.16 -6.73 11.43
C ASN A 48 -7.29 -5.47 11.24
N ARG A 49 -7.14 -4.63 12.29
CA ARG A 49 -6.14 -3.55 12.29
C ARG A 49 -4.71 -4.06 12.24
N LEU A 50 -4.39 -5.12 12.99
CA LEU A 50 -3.07 -5.75 12.92
C LEU A 50 -2.80 -6.36 11.54
N MET A 51 -3.80 -7.01 10.93
CA MET A 51 -3.70 -7.45 9.55
C MET A 51 -3.47 -6.28 8.60
N GLY A 52 -4.12 -5.14 8.82
CA GLY A 52 -3.87 -3.91 8.06
C GLY A 52 -2.40 -3.48 8.09
N LEU A 53 -1.72 -3.59 9.24
CA LEU A 53 -0.28 -3.30 9.33
C LEU A 53 0.56 -4.28 8.51
N LEU A 54 0.20 -5.57 8.52
CA LEU A 54 0.88 -6.56 7.67
C LEU A 54 0.65 -6.28 6.18
N PHE A 55 -0.55 -5.86 5.79
CA PHE A 55 -0.86 -5.45 4.42
C PHE A 55 -0.08 -4.21 3.99
N VAL A 56 0.38 -3.36 4.92
CA VAL A 56 1.32 -2.25 4.63
C VAL A 56 2.77 -2.75 4.59
N ALA A 57 3.15 -3.67 5.47
CA ALA A 57 4.52 -4.18 5.55
C ALA A 57 4.98 -4.91 4.28
N VAL A 58 4.09 -5.68 3.65
CA VAL A 58 4.38 -6.40 2.40
C VAL A 58 4.77 -5.46 1.24
N PRO A 59 3.91 -4.49 0.83
CA PRO A 59 4.28 -3.54 -0.21
C PRO A 59 5.45 -2.66 0.21
N LEU A 60 5.62 -2.36 1.50
CA LEU A 60 6.81 -1.63 1.94
C LEU A 60 8.10 -2.42 1.71
N GLY A 61 8.10 -3.72 2.03
CA GLY A 61 9.21 -4.62 1.73
C GLY A 61 9.50 -4.71 0.23
N LEU A 62 8.45 -4.82 -0.60
CA LEU A 62 8.59 -4.80 -2.06
C LEU A 62 9.18 -3.47 -2.56
N ALA A 63 8.73 -2.33 -2.03
CA ALA A 63 9.28 -1.03 -2.38
C ALA A 63 10.77 -0.93 -2.01
N VAL A 64 11.19 -1.44 -0.85
CA VAL A 64 12.60 -1.47 -0.45
C VAL A 64 13.45 -2.35 -1.37
N LEU A 65 12.95 -3.55 -1.71
CA LEU A 65 13.65 -4.48 -2.59
C LEU A 65 13.76 -3.96 -4.02
N CYS A 66 12.72 -3.30 -4.52
CA CYS A 66 12.65 -2.77 -5.88
C CYS A 66 13.17 -1.33 -6.02
N HIS A 67 13.59 -0.69 -4.93
CA HIS A 67 14.17 0.65 -4.95
C HIS A 67 15.45 0.67 -5.81
N SER A 68 15.75 1.80 -6.45
CA SER A 68 16.89 1.94 -7.38
C SER A 68 18.23 1.54 -6.78
N SER A 69 18.43 1.75 -5.48
CA SER A 69 19.64 1.36 -4.74
C SER A 69 19.83 -0.16 -4.58
N ASN A 70 18.74 -0.94 -4.68
CA ASN A 70 18.73 -2.38 -4.47
C ASN A 70 18.34 -3.17 -5.74
N ALA A 71 17.84 -2.50 -6.77
CA ALA A 71 17.24 -3.11 -7.94
C ALA A 71 18.16 -4.12 -8.65
N GLU A 72 19.46 -3.82 -8.78
CA GLU A 72 20.43 -4.74 -9.39
C GLU A 72 20.60 -6.04 -8.59
N LYS A 73 20.74 -5.93 -7.26
CA LYS A 73 20.86 -7.08 -6.37
C LYS A 73 19.60 -7.93 -6.36
N THR A 74 18.44 -7.27 -6.30
CA THR A 74 17.14 -7.95 -6.33
C THR A 74 16.91 -8.64 -7.67
N LEU A 75 17.26 -8.01 -8.79
CA LEU A 75 17.16 -8.60 -10.12
C LEU A 75 18.05 -9.83 -10.26
N ALA A 76 19.32 -9.74 -9.85
CA ALA A 76 20.25 -10.86 -9.87
C ALA A 76 19.75 -12.03 -9.00
N TRP A 77 19.21 -11.72 -7.81
CA TRP A 77 18.63 -12.73 -6.93
C TRP A 77 17.40 -13.41 -7.56
N LEU A 78 16.50 -12.65 -8.20
CA LEU A 78 15.32 -13.20 -8.88
C LEU A 78 15.70 -14.07 -10.08
N GLN A 79 16.72 -13.67 -10.84
CA GLN A 79 17.24 -14.45 -11.97
C GLN A 79 17.88 -15.76 -11.51
N ALA A 80 18.51 -15.76 -10.33
CA ALA A 80 19.04 -16.98 -9.71
C ALA A 80 17.94 -17.92 -9.16
N HIS A 81 16.71 -17.44 -9.00
CA HIS A 81 15.58 -18.20 -8.46
C HIS A 81 14.37 -18.21 -9.42
N PRO A 82 14.50 -18.84 -10.60
CA PRO A 82 13.50 -18.78 -11.68
C PRO A 82 12.11 -19.32 -11.30
N GLY A 83 12.03 -20.18 -10.29
CA GLY A 83 10.75 -20.73 -9.79
C GLY A 83 9.85 -19.72 -9.08
N LEU A 84 10.36 -18.54 -8.67
CA LEU A 84 9.58 -17.57 -7.90
C LEU A 84 8.64 -16.71 -8.76
N LEU A 85 9.01 -16.46 -10.01
CA LEU A 85 8.25 -15.59 -10.92
C LEU A 85 7.78 -16.30 -12.19
N SER A 86 8.14 -17.57 -12.42
CA SER A 86 7.70 -18.33 -13.58
C SER A 86 6.17 -18.27 -13.78
N PRO A 87 5.67 -17.90 -14.98
CA PRO A 87 6.39 -17.77 -16.25
C PRO A 87 6.96 -16.37 -16.55
N VAL A 88 6.85 -15.41 -15.63
CA VAL A 88 7.29 -14.03 -15.81
C VAL A 88 8.80 -13.91 -15.66
N GLN A 89 9.46 -13.33 -16.66
CA GLN A 89 10.88 -13.01 -16.57
C GLN A 89 11.10 -11.73 -15.74
N PRO A 90 11.99 -11.76 -14.72
CA PRO A 90 12.33 -10.56 -13.99
C PRO A 90 13.14 -9.61 -14.88
N THR A 91 12.67 -8.38 -15.03
CA THR A 91 13.31 -7.32 -15.83
C THR A 91 13.45 -6.03 -15.02
N PRO A 92 14.42 -5.14 -15.31
CA PRO A 92 14.55 -3.85 -14.62
C PRO A 92 13.26 -3.03 -14.64
N PHE A 93 12.54 -3.05 -15.77
CA PHE A 93 11.25 -2.39 -15.92
C PHE A 93 10.20 -2.97 -14.96
N LEU A 94 10.15 -4.30 -14.80
CA LEU A 94 9.25 -4.94 -13.85
C LEU A 94 9.54 -4.50 -12.41
N LEU A 95 10.81 -4.42 -12.00
CA LEU A 95 11.16 -3.89 -10.67
C LEU A 95 10.72 -2.43 -10.52
N GLN A 96 10.93 -1.60 -11.54
CA GLN A 96 10.50 -0.20 -11.52
C GLN A 96 8.96 -0.08 -11.37
N VAL A 97 8.19 -0.82 -12.16
CA VAL A 97 6.72 -0.84 -12.05
C VAL A 97 6.29 -1.36 -10.68
N THR A 98 6.92 -2.43 -10.19
CA THR A 98 6.65 -3.00 -8.86
C THR A 98 6.91 -1.99 -7.76
N PHE A 99 8.02 -1.23 -7.84
CA PHE A 99 8.31 -0.15 -6.91
C PHE A 99 7.20 0.91 -6.88
N HIS A 100 6.76 1.41 -8.04
CA HIS A 100 5.71 2.44 -8.11
C HIS A 100 4.37 1.91 -7.59
N ALA A 101 3.99 0.69 -7.96
CA ALA A 101 2.78 0.04 -7.47
C ALA A 101 2.83 -0.14 -5.95
N ALA A 102 3.95 -0.65 -5.43
CA ALA A 102 4.16 -0.86 -4.01
C ALA A 102 4.13 0.46 -3.22
N ALA A 103 4.77 1.52 -3.73
CA ALA A 103 4.72 2.85 -3.13
C ALA A 103 3.29 3.41 -3.11
N PHE A 104 2.55 3.28 -4.22
CA PHE A 104 1.14 3.66 -4.30
C PHE A 104 0.31 2.91 -3.25
N TYR A 105 0.42 1.58 -3.20
CA TYR A 105 -0.35 0.75 -2.27
C TYR A 105 -0.01 1.06 -0.81
N CYS A 106 1.26 1.31 -0.48
CA CYS A 106 1.65 1.75 0.87
C CYS A 106 0.92 3.04 1.26
N ALA A 107 1.01 4.06 0.42
CA ALA A 107 0.39 5.35 0.69
C ALA A 107 -1.15 5.25 0.74
N PHE A 108 -1.74 4.45 -0.16
CA PHE A 108 -3.17 4.16 -0.16
C PHE A 108 -3.61 3.50 1.14
N LEU A 109 -2.97 2.41 1.55
CA LEU A 109 -3.35 1.66 2.75
C LEU A 109 -3.16 2.48 4.02
N LEU A 110 -2.10 3.29 4.10
CA LEU A 110 -1.86 4.20 5.22
C LEU A 110 -2.91 5.31 5.29
N ALA A 111 -3.24 5.93 4.16
CA ALA A 111 -4.26 6.99 4.12
C ALA A 111 -5.68 6.45 4.34
N ALA A 112 -5.94 5.22 3.88
CA ALA A 112 -7.19 4.52 4.08
C ALA A 112 -7.32 3.90 5.48
N PHE A 113 -6.27 3.94 6.30
CA PHE A 113 -6.26 3.27 7.60
C PHE A 113 -7.35 3.89 8.50
N PRO A 114 -8.22 3.05 9.10
CA PRO A 114 -9.28 3.54 9.96
C PRO A 114 -8.68 4.18 11.21
N ASP A 115 -9.16 5.36 11.56
CA ASP A 115 -8.65 6.06 12.74
C ASP A 115 -8.92 5.21 13.98
N PRO A 116 -8.02 5.23 14.96
CA PRO A 116 -8.34 4.71 16.27
C PRO A 116 -9.51 5.55 16.79
N SER A 117 -10.72 5.00 16.68
CA SER A 117 -11.92 5.58 17.29
C SER A 117 -11.54 6.05 18.70
N PRO A 118 -11.63 7.37 18.98
CA PRO A 118 -11.56 7.81 20.36
C PRO A 118 -12.74 7.12 21.01
N ARG A 119 -12.48 6.27 22.01
CA ARG A 119 -13.54 5.60 22.77
C ARG A 119 -14.57 6.68 23.16
N GLY A 120 -15.78 6.63 22.61
CA GLY A 120 -16.90 7.46 23.06
C GLY A 120 -17.19 8.77 22.31
N GLN A 121 -17.50 8.72 21.01
CA GLN A 121 -18.59 9.56 20.52
C GLN A 121 -19.82 8.68 20.28
N VAL A 122 -20.51 8.41 21.39
CA VAL A 122 -21.97 8.33 21.35
C VAL A 122 -22.41 9.72 20.87
N ARG A 123 -22.93 9.84 19.64
CA ARG A 123 -23.86 10.93 19.35
C ARG A 123 -25.24 10.43 19.78
N PRO A 124 -25.84 10.99 20.84
CA PRO A 124 -27.27 10.90 21.01
C PRO A 124 -27.89 11.97 20.11
N GLU A 125 -28.64 11.56 19.10
CA GLU A 125 -29.84 12.29 18.65
C GLU A 125 -30.95 11.28 18.42
#